data_AF-A0A937Y859-F1
#
_entry.id   AF-A0A937Y859-F1
#
_cell.length_a   1.000
_cell.length_b   1.000
_cell.length_c   1.000
_cell.angle_alpha   90.00
_cell.angle_beta   90.00
_cell.angle_gamma   90.00
#
_symmetry.space_group_name_H-M   'P 1'
#
loop_
_entity.id
_entity.type
_entity.pdbx_description
1 polymer ?
#
loop_
_entity_poly.entity_id
_entity_poly.type
_entity_poly.pdbx_seq_one_letter_code
_entity_poly.pdbx_strand_id
1 'polypeptide(L)'
;MISIFGRSKRDEARKKAQAEYDEARDADPASRSGHALTIRAGARAKAHVDKTFITGAEKAVTYDEMRAIAIVKGEEKPEPPKASEYQVIKSVNGELLTYLPLPYAERIFKLGMRYQTMEITAAQAVELVQQVADQISLELQLKEPFLALEFLREELKQENGETDAEPDDDNAAGNR
;
A
#
# COMPACT_ATOMS: atom_id res chain seq x y z
N MET A 1 -21.13 0.19 27.92
CA MET A 1 -19.82 -0.13 28.53
C MET A 1 -18.79 -0.28 27.42
N ILE A 2 -17.85 0.66 27.31
CA ILE A 2 -16.78 0.59 26.31
C ILE A 2 -15.75 -0.41 26.83
N SER A 3 -15.52 -1.51 26.09
CA SER A 3 -14.56 -2.55 26.49
C SER A 3 -13.13 -1.98 26.51
N ILE A 4 -12.60 -1.71 27.70
CA ILE A 4 -11.25 -1.18 27.95
C ILE A 4 -10.18 -2.19 27.53
N PHE A 5 -10.46 -3.50 27.65
CA PHE A 5 -9.55 -4.59 27.27
C PHE A 5 -9.25 -4.66 25.77
N GLY A 6 -10.19 -4.23 24.91
CA GLY A 6 -9.96 -4.15 23.46
C GLY A 6 -9.22 -2.89 23.03
N ARG A 7 -9.16 -1.85 23.88
CA ARG A 7 -8.43 -0.61 23.58
C ARG A 7 -6.93 -0.78 23.87
N SER A 8 -6.57 -1.35 25.02
CA SER A 8 -5.15 -1.57 25.37
C SER A 8 -4.42 -2.46 24.36
N LYS A 9 -5.04 -3.56 23.92
CA LYS A 9 -4.45 -4.45 22.90
C LYS A 9 -4.21 -3.76 21.56
N ARG A 10 -5.10 -2.83 21.17
CA ARG A 10 -4.92 -2.05 19.93
C ARG A 10 -3.81 -1.02 20.08
N ASP A 11 -3.71 -0.38 21.23
CA ASP A 11 -2.65 0.58 21.52
C ASP A 11 -1.27 -0.11 21.56
N GLU A 12 -1.19 -1.29 22.15
CA GLU A 12 0.02 -2.14 22.13
C GLU A 12 0.40 -2.55 20.70
N ALA A 13 -0.56 -2.99 19.89
CA ALA A 13 -0.32 -3.34 18.49
C ALA A 13 0.19 -2.13 17.67
N ARG A 14 -0.36 -0.94 17.90
CA ARG A 14 0.07 0.31 17.25
C ARG A 14 1.50 0.67 17.63
N LYS A 15 1.81 0.65 18.94
CA LYS A 15 3.16 0.91 19.44
C LYS A 15 4.16 -0.08 18.85
N LYS A 16 3.79 -1.36 18.79
CA LYS A 16 4.63 -2.40 18.18
C LYS A 16 4.87 -2.15 16.69
N ALA A 17 3.82 -1.88 15.92
CA ALA A 17 3.95 -1.63 14.49
C ALA A 17 4.84 -0.41 14.19
N GLN A 18 4.69 0.66 14.99
CA GLN A 18 5.53 1.86 14.88
C GLN A 18 6.98 1.57 15.27
N ALA A 19 7.20 0.90 16.41
CA ALA A 19 8.53 0.55 16.87
C ALA A 19 9.29 -0.33 15.87
N GLU A 20 8.61 -1.30 15.23
CA GLU A 20 9.20 -2.15 14.19
C GLU A 20 9.64 -1.34 12.94
N TYR A 21 8.93 -0.25 12.61
CA TYR A 21 9.32 0.64 11.53
C TYR A 21 10.53 1.51 11.93
N ASP A 22 10.47 2.13 13.12
CA ASP A 22 11.54 2.97 13.64
C ASP A 22 12.84 2.17 13.84
N GLU A 23 12.75 0.94 14.37
CA GLU A 23 13.90 0.04 14.54
C GLU A 23 14.55 -0.29 13.19
N ALA A 24 13.76 -0.51 12.14
CA ALA A 24 14.29 -0.76 10.81
C ALA A 24 14.91 0.49 10.18
N ARG A 25 14.30 1.67 10.37
CA ARG A 25 14.88 2.95 9.92
C ARG A 25 16.24 3.20 10.55
N ASP A 26 16.38 2.89 11.84
CA ASP A 26 17.59 3.18 12.62
C ASP A 26 18.60 2.02 12.62
N ALA A 27 18.29 0.90 11.96
CA ALA A 27 19.16 -0.25 11.86
C ALA A 27 20.39 0.01 10.97
N ASP A 28 21.50 -0.68 11.26
CA ASP A 28 22.64 -0.76 10.35
C ASP A 28 22.39 -1.85 9.28
N PRO A 29 22.10 -1.48 8.02
CA PRO A 29 21.81 -2.44 6.95
C PRO A 29 23.03 -3.27 6.53
N ALA A 30 24.25 -2.90 6.94
CA ALA A 30 25.45 -3.71 6.70
C ALA A 30 25.55 -4.91 7.65
N SER A 31 24.90 -4.83 8.81
CA SER A 31 24.80 -5.95 9.74
C SER A 31 23.75 -6.97 9.26
N ARG A 32 23.99 -8.26 9.49
CA ARG A 32 23.02 -9.32 9.12
C ARG A 32 21.66 -9.12 9.80
N SER A 33 21.66 -8.69 11.06
CA SER A 33 20.44 -8.41 11.83
C SER A 33 19.70 -7.18 11.29
N GLY A 34 20.41 -6.08 11.02
CA GLY A 34 19.82 -4.87 10.48
C GLY A 34 19.28 -5.06 9.07
N HIS A 35 20.01 -5.77 8.20
CA HIS A 35 19.51 -6.14 6.88
C HIS A 35 18.19 -6.93 6.95
N ALA A 36 18.07 -7.88 7.89
CA ALA A 36 16.83 -8.63 8.06
C ALA A 36 15.67 -7.76 8.56
N LEU A 37 15.95 -6.73 9.38
CA LEU A 37 14.95 -5.76 9.84
C LEU A 37 14.46 -4.87 8.69
N THR A 38 15.38 -4.31 7.89
CA THR A 38 15.02 -3.44 6.78
C THR A 38 14.18 -4.18 5.74
N ILE A 39 14.59 -5.40 5.35
CA ILE A 39 13.80 -6.23 4.41
C ILE A 39 12.39 -6.52 4.92
N ARG A 40 12.25 -6.86 6.20
CA ARG A 40 10.93 -7.12 6.81
C ARG A 40 10.07 -5.85 6.85
N ALA A 41 10.65 -4.72 7.21
CA ALA A 41 9.96 -3.44 7.23
C ALA A 41 9.54 -3.01 5.81
N GLY A 42 10.41 -3.19 4.81
CA GLY A 42 10.12 -2.93 3.40
C GLY A 42 8.94 -3.75 2.88
N ALA A 43 8.89 -5.05 3.18
CA ALA A 43 7.75 -5.90 2.79
C ALA A 43 6.43 -5.44 3.42
N ARG A 44 6.47 -5.00 4.69
CA ARG A 44 5.29 -4.47 5.39
C ARG A 44 4.89 -3.09 4.88
N ALA A 45 5.85 -2.24 4.56
CA ALA A 45 5.63 -0.93 3.97
C ALA A 45 4.96 -1.09 2.60
N LYS A 46 5.46 -1.97 1.72
CA LYS A 46 4.82 -2.30 0.44
C LYS A 46 3.35 -2.66 0.62
N ALA A 47 3.05 -3.63 1.48
CA ALA A 47 1.67 -4.04 1.75
C ALA A 47 0.81 -2.91 2.35
N HIS A 48 1.39 -2.04 3.17
CA HIS A 48 0.71 -0.86 3.70
C HIS A 48 0.41 0.17 2.60
N VAL A 49 1.36 0.44 1.71
CA VAL A 49 1.22 1.34 0.56
C VAL A 49 0.07 0.86 -0.32
N ASP A 50 0.10 -0.39 -0.76
CA ASP A 50 -0.91 -0.97 -1.63
C ASP A 50 -2.30 -0.91 -0.97
N LYS A 51 -2.38 -1.31 0.31
CA LYS A 51 -3.66 -1.25 1.04
C LYS A 51 -4.18 0.18 1.20
N THR A 52 -3.29 1.14 1.47
CA THR A 52 -3.67 2.55 1.64
C THR A 52 -4.18 3.16 0.34
N PHE A 53 -3.57 2.81 -0.79
CA PHE A 53 -4.06 3.21 -2.11
C PHE A 53 -5.48 2.66 -2.36
N ILE A 54 -5.67 1.35 -2.16
CA ILE A 54 -6.97 0.70 -2.32
C ILE A 54 -8.02 1.32 -1.40
N THR A 55 -7.70 1.55 -0.13
CA THR A 55 -8.62 2.20 0.83
C THR A 55 -8.93 3.64 0.44
N GLY A 56 -7.99 4.36 -0.17
CA GLY A 56 -8.24 5.67 -0.77
C GLY A 56 -9.28 5.61 -1.88
N ALA A 57 -9.12 4.67 -2.82
CA ALA A 57 -10.06 4.45 -3.91
C ALA A 57 -11.45 4.05 -3.39
N GLU A 58 -11.54 3.04 -2.52
CA GLU A 58 -12.80 2.56 -1.93
C GLU A 58 -13.56 3.69 -1.21
N LYS A 59 -12.86 4.49 -0.39
CA LYS A 59 -13.48 5.59 0.34
C LYS A 59 -13.89 6.75 -0.56
N ALA A 60 -13.25 6.96 -1.70
CA ALA A 60 -13.70 7.95 -2.68
C ALA A 60 -15.09 7.58 -3.24
N VAL A 61 -15.32 6.31 -3.55
CA VAL A 61 -16.64 5.81 -4.00
C VAL A 61 -17.70 6.10 -2.95
N THR A 62 -17.48 5.67 -1.71
CA THR A 62 -18.45 5.89 -0.62
C THR A 62 -18.69 7.39 -0.35
N TYR A 63 -17.63 8.20 -0.41
CA TYR A 63 -17.74 9.65 -0.23
C TYR A 63 -18.55 10.32 -1.34
N ASP A 64 -18.36 9.91 -2.59
CA ASP A 64 -19.10 10.41 -3.75
C ASP A 64 -20.59 10.07 -3.64
N GLU A 65 -20.93 8.84 -3.25
CA GLU A 65 -22.31 8.40 -3.00
C GLU A 65 -22.98 9.22 -1.89
N MET A 66 -22.32 9.32 -0.72
CA MET A 66 -22.83 10.09 0.42
C MET A 66 -23.03 11.56 0.05
N ARG A 67 -22.09 12.15 -0.69
CA ARG A 67 -22.18 13.54 -1.16
C ARG A 67 -23.35 13.73 -2.12
N ALA A 68 -23.58 12.82 -3.06
CA ALA A 68 -24.71 12.89 -3.97
C ALA A 68 -26.05 12.82 -3.22
N ILE A 69 -26.18 11.93 -2.24
CA ILE A 69 -27.37 11.82 -1.39
C ILE A 69 -27.61 13.12 -0.60
N ALA A 70 -26.57 13.67 0.03
CA ALA A 70 -26.69 14.91 0.79
C ALA A 70 -27.16 16.08 -0.09
N ILE A 71 -26.66 16.19 -1.32
CA ILE A 71 -27.09 17.20 -2.30
C ILE A 71 -28.57 17.06 -2.62
N VAL A 72 -29.05 15.83 -2.90
CA VAL A 72 -30.47 15.57 -3.22
C VAL A 72 -31.39 15.92 -2.04
N LYS A 73 -30.93 15.68 -0.81
CA LYS A 73 -31.69 15.97 0.42
C LYS A 73 -31.58 17.41 0.91
N GLY A 74 -30.70 18.22 0.32
CA GLY A 74 -30.39 19.57 0.82
C GLY A 74 -29.66 19.56 2.17
N GLU A 75 -28.99 18.47 2.50
CA GLU A 75 -28.21 18.29 3.73
C GLU A 75 -26.77 18.81 3.55
N GLU A 76 -26.07 18.98 4.67
CA GLU A 76 -24.66 19.34 4.65
C GLU A 76 -23.81 18.23 4.01
N LYS A 77 -22.79 18.61 3.24
CA LYS A 77 -21.89 17.65 2.58
C LYS A 77 -21.11 16.87 3.64
N PRO A 78 -20.89 15.56 3.44
CA PRO A 78 -20.09 14.76 4.37
C PRO A 78 -18.65 15.28 4.44
N GLU A 79 -17.95 14.97 5.54
CA GLU A 79 -16.52 15.25 5.63
C GLU A 79 -15.70 14.37 4.66
N PRO A 80 -14.66 14.92 4.02
CA PRO A 80 -13.75 14.12 3.19
C PRO A 80 -13.07 13.01 4.00
N PRO A 81 -12.89 11.81 3.42
CA PRO A 81 -12.23 10.71 4.10
C PRO A 81 -10.74 11.03 4.33
N LYS A 82 -10.19 10.54 5.45
CA LYS A 82 -8.79 10.73 5.84
C LYS A 82 -8.02 9.41 5.82
N ALA A 83 -6.72 9.52 5.57
CA ALA A 83 -5.78 8.42 5.68
C ALA A 83 -5.60 7.98 7.14
N SER A 84 -5.00 6.80 7.32
CA SER A 84 -4.63 6.24 8.61
C SER A 84 -3.15 5.88 8.57
N GLU A 85 -2.41 6.16 9.65
CA GLU A 85 -1.03 5.70 9.84
C GLU A 85 -0.94 4.18 10.01
N TYR A 86 -2.06 3.53 10.29
CA TYR A 86 -2.13 2.11 10.57
C TYR A 86 -3.06 1.39 9.60
N GLN A 87 -2.63 0.25 9.08
CA GLN A 87 -3.42 -0.63 8.22
C GLN A 87 -3.38 -2.06 8.76
N VAL A 88 -4.47 -2.80 8.60
CA VAL A 88 -4.48 -4.24 8.84
C VAL A 88 -4.26 -4.95 7.51
N ILE A 89 -3.17 -5.70 7.43
CA ILE A 89 -2.83 -6.52 6.26
C ILE A 89 -3.00 -8.00 6.59
N LYS A 90 -3.37 -8.80 5.59
CA LYS A 90 -3.38 -10.26 5.72
C LYS A 90 -1.96 -10.78 5.53
N SER A 91 -1.54 -11.68 6.41
CA SER A 91 -0.27 -12.40 6.34
C SER A 91 -0.50 -13.90 6.49
N VAL A 92 0.53 -14.71 6.22
CA VAL A 92 0.49 -16.17 6.41
C VAL A 92 0.12 -16.59 7.84
N ASN A 93 0.40 -15.75 8.84
CA ASN A 93 0.16 -16.02 10.25
C ASN A 93 -1.11 -15.31 10.77
N GLY A 94 -1.99 -14.86 9.88
CA GLY A 94 -3.19 -14.08 10.22
C GLY A 94 -3.04 -12.59 9.94
N GLU A 95 -3.84 -11.77 10.60
CA GLU A 95 -3.84 -10.32 10.42
C GLU A 95 -2.68 -9.65 11.16
N LEU A 96 -2.01 -8.72 10.49
CA LEU A 96 -0.93 -7.92 11.05
C LEU A 96 -1.28 -6.43 10.92
N LEU A 97 -1.12 -5.69 12.01
CA LEU A 97 -1.17 -4.23 11.97
C LEU A 97 0.18 -3.70 11.49
N THR A 98 0.19 -2.90 10.43
CA THR A 98 1.36 -2.19 9.93
C THR A 98 1.25 -0.70 10.19
N TYR A 99 2.39 -0.03 10.23
CA TYR A 99 2.50 1.41 10.39
C TYR A 99 3.23 2.02 9.19
N LEU A 100 2.82 3.23 8.81
CA LEU A 100 3.53 4.11 7.90
C LEU A 100 3.38 5.56 8.42
N PRO A 101 4.43 6.39 8.37
CA PRO A 101 4.32 7.81 8.73
C PRO A 101 3.17 8.51 7.98
N LEU A 102 2.37 9.29 8.71
CA LEU A 102 1.17 9.94 8.18
C LEU A 102 1.38 10.70 6.85
N PRO A 103 2.46 11.48 6.66
CA PRO A 103 2.66 12.21 5.41
C PRO A 103 2.73 11.32 4.17
N TYR A 104 3.28 10.11 4.29
CA TYR A 104 3.28 9.14 3.18
C TYR A 104 1.89 8.54 3.01
N ALA A 105 1.24 8.12 4.09
CA ALA A 105 -0.09 7.54 4.06
C ALA A 105 -1.11 8.50 3.42
N GLU A 106 -1.07 9.80 3.75
CA GLU A 106 -1.94 10.82 3.17
C GLU A 106 -1.71 11.01 1.67
N ARG A 107 -0.45 11.05 1.23
CA ARG A 107 -0.11 11.18 -0.20
C ARG A 107 -0.62 9.98 -1.00
N ILE A 108 -0.37 8.76 -0.52
CA ILE A 108 -0.80 7.52 -1.18
C ILE A 108 -2.33 7.41 -1.20
N PHE A 109 -2.97 7.71 -0.06
CA PHE A 109 -4.42 7.69 0.06
C PHE A 109 -5.08 8.66 -0.93
N LYS A 110 -4.55 9.88 -1.03
CA LYS A 110 -5.02 10.88 -2.00
C LYS A 110 -4.81 10.41 -3.45
N LEU A 111 -3.71 9.74 -3.77
CA LEU A 111 -3.50 9.16 -5.11
C LEU A 111 -4.53 8.07 -5.42
N GLY A 112 -4.86 7.22 -4.46
CA GLY A 112 -5.95 6.23 -4.60
C GLY A 112 -7.30 6.88 -4.88
N MET A 113 -7.63 7.96 -4.15
CA MET A 113 -8.85 8.73 -4.43
C MET A 113 -8.86 9.31 -5.84
N ARG A 114 -7.77 9.96 -6.25
CA ARG A 114 -7.63 10.59 -7.58
C ARG A 114 -7.71 9.59 -8.72
N TYR A 115 -7.16 8.39 -8.51
CA TYR A 115 -7.28 7.29 -9.48
C TYR A 115 -8.74 6.87 -9.63
N GLN A 116 -9.44 6.65 -8.50
CA GLN A 116 -10.85 6.27 -8.51
C GLN A 116 -11.76 7.32 -9.15
N THR A 117 -11.47 8.62 -8.95
CA THR A 117 -12.23 9.73 -9.54
C THR A 117 -11.81 10.06 -10.98
N MET A 118 -10.95 9.23 -11.59
CA MET A 118 -10.41 9.41 -12.95
C MET A 118 -9.64 10.72 -13.16
N GLU A 119 -9.12 11.34 -12.09
CA GLU A 119 -8.26 12.51 -12.17
C GLU A 119 -6.84 12.17 -12.64
N ILE A 120 -6.42 10.91 -12.48
CA ILE A 120 -5.15 10.37 -12.97
C ILE A 120 -5.38 9.00 -13.60
N THR A 121 -4.55 8.65 -14.60
CA THR A 121 -4.57 7.32 -15.23
C THR A 121 -3.91 6.26 -14.34
N ALA A 122 -4.13 4.99 -14.66
CA ALA A 122 -3.44 3.87 -13.99
C ALA A 122 -1.91 4.01 -14.08
N ALA A 123 -1.38 4.36 -15.26
CA ALA A 123 0.06 4.59 -15.44
C ALA A 123 0.60 5.73 -14.55
N GLN A 124 -0.14 6.85 -14.46
CA GLN A 124 0.22 7.96 -13.57
C GLN A 124 0.12 7.58 -12.09
N ALA A 125 -0.89 6.80 -11.70
CA ALA A 125 -1.04 6.32 -10.34
C ALA A 125 0.16 5.43 -9.93
N VAL A 126 0.55 4.50 -10.80
CA VAL A 126 1.72 3.64 -10.62
C VAL A 126 3.00 4.48 -10.45
N GLU A 127 3.24 5.44 -11.34
CA GLU A 127 4.43 6.30 -11.28
C GLU A 127 4.48 7.13 -9.99
N LEU A 128 3.37 7.81 -9.65
CA LEU A 128 3.31 8.71 -8.50
C LEU A 128 3.39 7.96 -7.17
N VAL A 129 2.79 6.78 -7.07
CA VAL A 129 2.90 5.95 -5.85
C VAL A 129 4.30 5.34 -5.76
N GLN A 130 4.93 4.97 -6.88
CA GLN A 130 6.32 4.52 -6.87
C GLN A 130 7.28 5.59 -6.32
N GLN A 131 7.10 6.87 -6.68
CA GLN A 131 7.91 7.96 -6.12
C GLN A 131 7.80 8.05 -4.58
N VAL A 132 6.64 7.73 -4.02
CA VAL A 132 6.48 7.65 -2.55
C VAL A 132 7.15 6.40 -2.00
N ALA A 133 7.00 5.26 -2.67
CA ALA A 133 7.65 4.01 -2.31
C ALA A 133 9.18 4.12 -2.30
N ASP A 134 9.76 4.85 -3.26
CA ASP A 134 11.19 5.11 -3.34
C ASP A 134 11.70 5.94 -2.14
N GLN A 135 10.91 6.94 -1.72
CA GLN A 135 11.22 7.74 -0.52
C GLN A 135 11.17 6.90 0.75
N ILE A 136 10.15 6.05 0.89
CA ILE A 136 10.04 5.12 2.04
C ILE A 136 11.19 4.12 2.03
N SER A 137 11.56 3.61 0.84
CA SER A 137 12.66 2.67 0.68
C SER A 137 14.00 3.28 1.06
N LEU A 138 14.22 4.55 0.72
CA LEU A 138 15.40 5.31 1.13
C LEU A 138 15.44 5.50 2.65
N GLU A 139 14.32 5.87 3.27
CA GLU A 139 14.21 6.04 4.72
C GLU A 139 14.47 4.72 5.49
N LEU A 140 13.99 3.61 4.95
CA LEU A 140 14.24 2.27 5.49
C LEU A 140 15.59 1.66 5.08
N GLN A 141 16.43 2.42 4.34
CA GLN A 141 17.74 1.97 3.88
C GLN A 141 17.70 0.65 3.10
N LEU A 142 16.66 0.44 2.28
CA LEU A 142 16.56 -0.73 1.42
C LEU A 142 17.61 -0.67 0.32
N LYS A 143 18.30 -1.79 0.07
CA LYS A 143 19.26 -1.90 -1.05
C LYS A 143 18.57 -1.69 -2.40
N GLU A 144 17.36 -2.23 -2.53
CA GLU A 144 16.51 -2.11 -3.71
C GLU A 144 15.14 -1.60 -3.25
N PRO A 145 14.62 -0.53 -3.85
CA PRO A 145 13.27 -0.06 -3.57
C PRO A 145 12.23 -1.14 -3.85
N PHE A 146 11.17 -1.20 -3.03
CA PHE A 146 10.07 -2.12 -3.32
C PHE A 146 9.20 -1.59 -4.47
N LEU A 147 8.64 -2.51 -5.25
CA LEU A 147 7.71 -2.19 -6.32
C LEU A 147 6.30 -1.97 -5.74
N ALA A 148 5.73 -0.79 -5.98
CA ALA A 148 4.38 -0.47 -5.54
C ALA A 148 3.32 -0.79 -6.61
N LEU A 149 2.10 -1.07 -6.16
CA LEU A 149 0.91 -1.30 -6.99
C LEU A 149 1.09 -2.39 -8.06
N GLU A 150 1.68 -3.52 -7.69
CA GLU A 150 1.88 -4.66 -8.62
C GLU A 150 0.57 -5.09 -9.29
N PHE A 151 -0.54 -5.14 -8.55
CA PHE A 151 -1.86 -5.46 -9.09
C PHE A 151 -2.25 -4.53 -10.26
N LEU A 152 -1.99 -3.22 -10.14
CA LEU A 152 -2.34 -2.24 -11.16
C LEU A 152 -1.36 -2.29 -12.35
N ARG A 153 -0.10 -2.65 -12.10
CA ARG A 153 0.89 -2.89 -13.16
C ARG A 153 0.53 -4.11 -13.99
N GLU A 154 0.05 -5.17 -13.35
CA GLU A 154 -0.41 -6.39 -14.02
C GLU A 154 -1.64 -6.11 -14.89
N GLU A 155 -2.60 -5.34 -14.38
CA GLU A 155 -3.76 -4.85 -15.17
C GLU A 155 -3.31 -4.10 -16.42
N LEU A 156 -2.36 -3.15 -16.29
CA LEU A 156 -1.82 -2.40 -17.43
C LEU A 156 -1.12 -3.29 -18.47
N LYS A 157 -0.38 -4.32 -18.05
CA LYS A 157 0.27 -5.27 -18.97
C LYS A 157 -0.77 -6.08 -19.76
N GLN A 158 -1.82 -6.52 -19.08
CA GLN A 158 -2.92 -7.26 -19.71
C GLN A 158 -3.68 -6.38 -20.73
N GLU A 159 -3.93 -5.12 -20.39
CA GLU A 159 -4.55 -4.15 -21.31
C GLU A 159 -3.70 -3.90 -22.56
N ASN A 160 -2.37 -3.90 -22.43
CA ASN A 160 -1.44 -3.68 -23.54
C ASN A 160 -1.14 -4.95 -24.36
N GLY A 161 -1.71 -6.10 -24.00
CA GLY A 161 -1.46 -7.37 -24.70
C GLY A 161 -0.07 -7.96 -24.48
N GLU A 162 0.65 -7.51 -23.44
CA GLU A 162 1.95 -8.04 -23.03
C GLU A 162 1.73 -9.21 -22.05
N THR A 163 1.27 -10.35 -22.58
CA THR A 163 1.27 -11.61 -21.83
C THR A 163 2.68 -12.18 -21.87
N ASP A 164 3.26 -12.54 -20.72
CA ASP A 164 4.53 -13.25 -20.67
C ASP A 164 4.44 -14.49 -21.58
N ALA A 165 5.09 -14.43 -22.74
CA ALA A 165 5.16 -15.55 -23.65
C ALA A 165 5.92 -16.66 -22.93
N GLU A 166 5.23 -17.74 -22.56
CA GLU A 166 5.91 -18.98 -22.19
C GLU A 166 6.85 -19.34 -23.36
N PRO A 167 8.14 -19.62 -23.10
CA PRO A 167 8.99 -20.12 -24.16
C PRO A 167 8.40 -21.46 -24.61
N ASP A 168 7.91 -21.51 -25.85
CA ASP A 168 7.61 -22.76 -26.54
C ASP A 168 8.84 -23.67 -26.42
N ASP A 169 8.74 -24.70 -25.59
CA ASP A 169 9.70 -25.81 -25.52
C ASP A 169 9.52 -26.67 -26.76
N ASP A 170 9.81 -26.09 -27.93
CA ASP A 170 9.99 -26.79 -29.18
C ASP A 170 11.41 -27.37 -29.21
N ASN A 171 11.62 -28.41 -28.41
CA ASN A 171 12.68 -29.38 -28.69
C ASN A 171 12.08 -30.75 -28.99
N ALA A 172 11.22 -30.76 -30.01
CA ALA A 172 10.88 -31.97 -30.73
C ALA A 172 12.11 -32.46 -31.52
N ALA A 173 12.62 -33.61 -31.06
CA ALA A 173 13.35 -34.62 -31.80
C ALA A 173 13.48 -34.43 -33.33
N GLY A 174 14.72 -34.45 -33.82
CA GLY A 174 15.00 -35.06 -35.13
C GLY A 174 16.03 -34.37 -36.01
N ASN A 175 17.17 -35.08 -36.13
CA ASN A 175 17.83 -35.42 -37.40
C ASN A 175 19.14 -34.67 -37.75
N ARG A 176 20.28 -35.29 -37.41
CA ARG A 176 21.31 -35.75 -38.36
C ARG A 176 22.33 -36.65 -37.67
#